data_AF-A0A937XHI7-F1
#
_entry.id   AF-A0A937XHI7-F1
#
_cell.length_a   1.000
_cell.length_b   1.000
_cell.length_c   1.000
_cell.angle_alpha   90.00
_cell.angle_beta   90.00
_cell.angle_gamma   90.00
#
_symmetry.space_group_name_H-M   'P 1'
#
loop_
_entity.id
_entity.type
_entity.pdbx_description
1 polymer ?
#
loop_
_entity_poly.entity_id
_entity_poly.type
_entity_poly.pdbx_seq_one_letter_code
_entity_poly.pdbx_strand_id
1 'polypeptide(L)'
;MRQVLCAAALLLPAIVSGQPYDHVTVTTDSFVTRFAPLGAWLENNVGLADTTVSAEAIYASFPGRDRAEKIRSFIRHAYQNWGTTHVLLGGDDDILPCRKGWVDASSILPPIKDTVPTDLYFSDLDGDWDRDGDSLFGEVEDSVDLYPDVHVARLPATYISSVDLFVDKFLAYCADSSAAYLRNVLLTGFDISHNPEVLGEATMELYDSAYLPQSMKPCTRVYDSHTGNHRTAVLNALNAGQHIYIQWDHGGTDAYGCGWENHNWTLGRADVQNLTNGPNYTIFIAVGCLTGHFDGMDCILEYALGAPNGGAVAGIGNSRLGVLDAYNPQRKYAAMMVEGFVSSLFGHSGPGSLEDFTASRARAAPFADTNLVSRWSDYEMNLMGAPAMPVWVTSGSGVEENHKPRASSPKLGTTVVRGVLFLPRDMTELPGNSDRVPRPLLLDICGRSVMTLKPGPNHVSHLASGVYFVCAAQRVNRVVVAR
;
A
#
# COMPACT_ATOMS: atom_id res chain seq x y z
N MET A 1 46.25 18.96 -3.99
CA MET A 1 45.27 17.98 -4.52
C MET A 1 45.13 16.70 -3.67
N ARG A 2 45.40 16.75 -2.35
CA ARG A 2 45.17 15.65 -1.40
C ARG A 2 44.78 16.23 -0.05
N GLN A 3 43.52 16.65 0.12
CA GLN A 3 42.99 16.97 1.45
C GLN A 3 41.46 17.05 1.56
N VAL A 4 40.69 16.63 0.55
CA VAL A 4 39.21 16.70 0.60
C VAL A 4 38.54 15.34 0.80
N LEU A 5 39.29 14.23 0.82
CA LEU A 5 38.72 12.88 0.89
C LEU A 5 38.58 12.28 2.32
N CYS A 6 38.87 13.03 3.39
CA CYS A 6 38.92 12.46 4.74
C CYS A 6 37.75 12.85 5.67
N ALA A 7 36.84 13.74 5.26
CA ALA A 7 35.70 14.13 6.09
C ALA A 7 34.43 13.29 5.84
N ALA A 8 34.23 12.74 4.64
CA ALA A 8 33.03 11.96 4.30
C ALA A 8 33.00 10.56 4.94
N ALA A 9 34.16 9.96 5.24
CA ALA A 9 34.24 8.62 5.81
C ALA A 9 33.95 8.54 7.32
N LEU A 10 33.81 9.69 8.01
CA LEU A 10 33.65 9.76 9.47
C LEU A 10 32.18 9.90 9.95
N LEU A 11 31.21 10.09 9.05
CA LEU A 11 29.78 10.19 9.39
C LEU A 11 28.97 8.90 9.14
N LEU A 12 29.42 8.05 8.19
CA LEU A 12 28.87 6.72 7.97
C LEU A 12 28.83 5.80 9.21
N PRO A 13 29.77 5.83 10.17
CA PRO A 13 29.75 4.86 11.28
C PRO A 13 28.54 4.96 12.22
N ALA A 14 27.89 6.13 12.32
CA ALA A 14 26.80 6.35 13.27
C ALA A 14 25.44 5.80 12.79
N ILE A 15 25.19 5.83 11.48
CA ILE A 15 23.95 5.28 10.88
C ILE A 15 24.04 3.74 10.75
N VAL A 16 25.24 3.17 10.77
CA VAL A 16 25.51 1.76 10.40
C VAL A 16 25.62 0.83 11.62
N SER A 17 25.56 1.33 12.86
CA SER A 17 25.57 0.45 14.04
C SER A 17 24.19 -0.20 14.27
N GLY A 18 24.13 -1.53 14.38
CA GLY A 18 22.93 -2.26 14.82
C GLY A 18 22.16 -3.07 13.77
N GLN A 19 22.72 -3.26 12.56
CA GLN A 19 22.09 -4.01 11.47
C GLN A 19 21.98 -5.52 11.73
N PRO A 20 20.95 -6.21 11.19
CA PRO A 20 19.96 -5.76 10.18
C PRO A 20 18.74 -5.01 10.73
N TYR A 21 18.06 -4.22 9.88
CA TYR A 21 16.77 -3.57 10.15
C TYR A 21 15.78 -3.82 9.01
N ASP A 22 14.63 -4.40 9.33
CA ASP A 22 13.55 -4.69 8.37
C ASP A 22 12.69 -3.43 8.11
N HIS A 23 12.50 -2.60 9.14
CA HIS A 23 11.75 -1.34 9.08
C HIS A 23 12.63 -0.13 9.40
N VAL A 24 12.49 0.94 8.61
CA VAL A 24 13.19 2.21 8.83
C VAL A 24 12.19 3.36 8.82
N THR A 25 12.17 4.15 9.89
CA THR A 25 11.52 5.47 9.89
C THR A 25 12.54 6.54 9.51
N VAL A 26 12.31 7.28 8.42
CA VAL A 26 13.06 8.49 8.07
C VAL A 26 12.29 9.70 8.57
N THR A 27 12.91 10.56 9.38
CA THR A 27 12.25 11.73 9.98
C THR A 27 13.26 12.82 10.34
N THR A 28 12.83 14.02 10.75
CA THR A 28 13.75 15.05 11.28
C THR A 28 14.27 14.67 12.67
N ASP A 29 15.47 15.14 13.02
CA ASP A 29 16.07 15.02 14.36
C ASP A 29 15.07 15.26 15.51
N SER A 30 14.19 16.26 15.36
CA SER A 30 13.23 16.63 16.41
C SER A 30 12.14 15.57 16.66
N PHE A 31 11.87 14.69 15.69
CA PHE A 31 10.83 13.66 15.74
C PHE A 31 11.37 12.26 16.04
N VAL A 32 12.69 12.03 15.90
CA VAL A 32 13.31 10.69 16.05
C VAL A 32 12.82 9.95 17.29
N THR A 33 12.84 10.60 18.46
CA THR A 33 12.45 9.94 19.72
C THR A 33 10.95 9.65 19.83
N ARG A 34 10.11 10.31 19.02
CA ARG A 34 8.66 10.14 19.04
C ARG A 34 8.18 8.88 18.36
N PHE A 35 8.96 8.33 17.43
CA PHE A 35 8.65 7.05 16.77
C PHE A 35 9.06 5.81 17.58
N ALA A 36 9.82 5.97 18.67
CA ALA A 36 10.28 4.84 19.49
C ALA A 36 9.15 3.90 19.97
N PRO A 37 7.95 4.38 20.39
CA PRO A 37 6.86 3.49 20.76
C PRO A 37 6.31 2.66 19.59
N LEU A 38 6.24 3.25 18.39
CA LEU A 38 5.83 2.53 17.17
C LEU A 38 6.84 1.45 16.82
N GLY A 39 8.14 1.79 16.79
CA GLY A 39 9.23 0.85 16.53
C GLY A 39 9.23 -0.31 17.51
N ALA A 40 9.13 -0.02 18.81
CA ALA A 40 9.03 -1.06 19.84
C ALA A 40 7.79 -1.95 19.66
N TRP A 41 6.66 -1.41 19.19
CA TRP A 41 5.49 -2.22 18.89
C TRP A 41 5.73 -3.15 17.70
N LEU A 42 6.36 -2.67 16.62
CA LEU A 42 6.72 -3.47 15.45
C LEU A 42 7.66 -4.63 15.84
N GLU A 43 8.71 -4.35 16.61
CA GLU A 43 9.66 -5.36 17.08
C GLU A 43 8.98 -6.45 17.92
N ASN A 44 8.11 -6.05 18.85
CA ASN A 44 7.50 -6.99 19.81
C ASN A 44 6.31 -7.78 19.26
N ASN A 45 5.57 -7.23 18.27
CA ASN A 45 4.30 -7.80 17.83
C ASN A 45 4.32 -8.27 16.37
N VAL A 46 5.14 -7.66 15.51
CA VAL A 46 5.28 -8.04 14.09
C VAL A 46 6.59 -8.81 13.87
N GLY A 47 7.60 -8.53 14.68
CA GLY A 47 8.94 -9.13 14.57
C GLY A 47 9.82 -8.49 13.50
N LEU A 48 9.53 -7.23 13.12
CA LEU A 48 10.38 -6.42 12.26
C LEU A 48 11.40 -5.67 13.12
N ALA A 49 12.69 -5.84 12.86
CA ALA A 49 13.72 -5.04 13.50
C ALA A 49 13.61 -3.58 13.03
N ASP A 50 13.46 -2.64 13.97
CA ASP A 50 13.17 -1.24 13.68
C ASP A 50 14.39 -0.34 13.89
N THR A 51 14.48 0.70 13.08
CA THR A 51 15.32 1.86 13.39
C THR A 51 14.67 3.15 12.91
N THR A 52 15.04 4.26 13.56
CA THR A 52 14.65 5.61 13.13
C THR A 52 15.91 6.41 12.77
N VAL A 53 15.94 6.94 11.55
CA VAL A 53 17.09 7.66 10.98
C VAL A 53 16.71 9.11 10.68
N SER A 54 17.57 10.00 11.13
CA SER A 54 17.48 11.44 10.88
C SER A 54 17.70 11.79 9.42
N ALA A 55 16.80 12.61 8.86
CA ALA A 55 16.90 13.18 7.53
C ALA A 55 18.12 14.10 7.42
N GLU A 56 18.43 14.87 8.47
CA GLU A 56 19.62 15.72 8.53
C GLU A 56 20.91 14.88 8.43
N ALA A 57 20.96 13.74 9.11
CA ALA A 57 22.08 12.80 9.02
C ALA A 57 22.19 12.17 7.61
N ILE A 58 21.04 11.84 6.99
CA ILE A 58 20.99 11.34 5.61
C ILE A 58 21.54 12.41 4.65
N TYR A 59 21.08 13.66 4.75
CA TYR A 59 21.52 14.73 3.86
C TYR A 59 23.01 15.02 3.95
N ALA A 60 23.61 14.83 5.13
CA ALA A 60 25.03 14.99 5.34
C ALA A 60 25.88 13.82 4.79
N SER A 61 25.30 12.61 4.70
CA SER A 61 26.07 11.37 4.52
C SER A 61 25.86 10.69 3.16
N PHE A 62 24.70 10.86 2.54
CA PHE A 62 24.34 10.18 1.29
C PHE A 62 24.48 11.11 0.08
N PRO A 63 24.93 10.57 -1.08
CA PRO A 63 24.99 11.31 -2.32
C PRO A 63 23.59 11.58 -2.89
N GLY A 64 23.48 12.57 -3.75
CA GLY A 64 22.24 12.95 -4.43
C GLY A 64 22.20 14.45 -4.72
N ARG A 65 21.57 14.86 -5.83
CA ARG A 65 21.49 16.26 -6.28
C ARG A 65 20.64 17.13 -5.39
N ASP A 66 19.64 16.54 -4.75
CA ASP A 66 18.71 17.21 -3.84
C ASP A 66 18.33 16.31 -2.64
N ARG A 67 17.53 16.85 -1.71
CA ARG A 67 17.11 16.15 -0.49
C ARG A 67 16.36 14.84 -0.78
N ALA A 68 15.54 14.79 -1.83
CA ALA A 68 14.79 13.58 -2.18
C ALA A 68 15.71 12.49 -2.73
N GLU A 69 16.66 12.83 -3.62
CA GLU A 69 17.62 11.84 -4.14
C GLU A 69 18.56 11.29 -3.05
N LYS A 70 18.90 12.12 -2.05
CA LYS A 70 19.66 11.67 -0.87
C LYS A 70 18.87 10.68 -0.01
N ILE A 71 17.58 10.90 0.19
CA ILE A 71 16.70 9.95 0.89
C ILE A 71 16.59 8.65 0.09
N ARG A 72 16.32 8.70 -1.22
CA ARG A 72 16.26 7.50 -2.06
C ARG A 72 17.60 6.73 -2.07
N SER A 73 18.73 7.44 -2.09
CA SER A 73 20.06 6.83 -1.99
C SER A 73 20.32 6.16 -0.64
N PHE A 74 19.81 6.74 0.45
CA PHE A 74 19.81 6.09 1.75
C PHE A 74 18.93 4.83 1.77
N ILE A 75 17.71 4.90 1.24
CA ILE A 75 16.80 3.74 1.19
C ILE A 75 17.43 2.59 0.37
N ARG A 76 18.07 2.89 -0.77
CA ARG A 76 18.88 1.91 -1.53
C ARG A 76 19.94 1.24 -0.67
N HIS A 77 20.67 2.03 0.12
CA HIS A 77 21.67 1.49 1.03
C HIS A 77 21.05 0.60 2.10
N ALA A 78 19.95 1.02 2.73
CA ALA A 78 19.24 0.25 3.74
C ALA A 78 18.71 -1.08 3.16
N TYR A 79 18.05 -1.03 2.00
CA TYR A 79 17.62 -2.23 1.28
C TYR A 79 18.77 -3.21 1.04
N GLN A 80 19.90 -2.74 0.48
CA GLN A 80 21.03 -3.59 0.09
C GLN A 80 21.85 -4.13 1.26
N ASN A 81 22.00 -3.35 2.34
CA ASN A 81 22.95 -3.66 3.42
C ASN A 81 22.26 -4.12 4.71
N TRP A 82 21.01 -3.71 4.91
CA TRP A 82 20.24 -3.98 6.14
C TRP A 82 19.14 -5.00 5.88
N GLY A 83 18.72 -5.18 4.62
CA GLY A 83 17.59 -6.01 4.25
C GLY A 83 16.24 -5.30 4.46
N THR A 84 16.24 -3.97 4.58
CA THR A 84 15.04 -3.17 4.84
C THR A 84 13.97 -3.41 3.78
N THR A 85 12.77 -3.76 4.21
CA THR A 85 11.59 -3.95 3.36
C THR A 85 10.54 -2.88 3.57
N HIS A 86 10.56 -2.15 4.70
CA HIS A 86 9.56 -1.16 5.05
C HIS A 86 10.19 0.19 5.38
N VAL A 87 9.61 1.26 4.83
CA VAL A 87 10.04 2.63 5.05
C VAL A 87 8.85 3.51 5.42
N LEU A 88 8.93 4.15 6.58
CA LEU A 88 8.01 5.20 7.00
C LEU A 88 8.67 6.57 6.83
N LEU A 89 8.08 7.44 6.02
CA LEU A 89 8.47 8.85 5.92
C LEU A 89 7.71 9.65 6.98
N GLY A 90 8.34 9.89 8.12
CA GLY A 90 7.76 10.62 9.24
C GLY A 90 7.97 12.14 9.12
N GLY A 91 7.19 12.81 8.28
CA GLY A 91 7.26 14.25 8.09
C GLY A 91 6.43 14.70 6.89
N ASP A 92 5.90 15.91 7.00
CA ASP A 92 5.21 16.58 5.90
C ASP A 92 6.19 17.08 4.82
N ASP A 93 5.71 17.60 3.69
CA ASP A 93 6.53 17.94 2.52
C ASP A 93 7.59 19.03 2.78
N ASP A 94 7.33 19.90 3.75
CA ASP A 94 8.25 20.93 4.23
C ASP A 94 9.43 20.35 5.05
N ILE A 95 9.23 19.21 5.71
CA ILE A 95 10.23 18.47 6.48
C ILE A 95 10.92 17.40 5.63
N LEU A 96 10.17 16.57 4.92
CA LEU A 96 10.66 15.50 4.06
C LEU A 96 10.12 15.72 2.64
N PRO A 97 10.97 15.99 1.64
CA PRO A 97 10.48 16.23 0.29
C PRO A 97 9.77 15.00 -0.26
N CYS A 98 8.84 15.21 -1.18
CA CYS A 98 8.47 14.20 -2.17
C CYS A 98 9.25 14.39 -3.46
N ARG A 99 9.18 13.40 -4.35
CA ARG A 99 9.49 13.62 -5.76
C ARG A 99 8.22 14.00 -6.51
N LYS A 100 8.34 14.89 -7.50
CA LYS A 100 7.26 15.16 -8.44
C LYS A 100 7.55 14.45 -9.75
N GLY A 101 6.78 13.43 -10.08
CA GLY A 101 6.89 12.68 -11.34
C GLY A 101 6.25 13.45 -12.49
N TRP A 102 6.88 13.50 -13.65
CA TRP A 102 6.38 14.20 -14.82
C TRP A 102 5.48 13.30 -15.67
N VAL A 103 4.37 13.85 -16.15
CA VAL A 103 3.47 13.18 -17.09
C VAL A 103 2.93 14.18 -18.11
N ASP A 104 3.12 13.89 -19.40
CA ASP A 104 2.47 14.59 -20.53
C ASP A 104 1.38 13.71 -21.18
N ALA A 105 0.24 13.59 -20.52
CA ALA A 105 -0.97 12.98 -21.07
C ALA A 105 -1.89 14.04 -21.72
N SER A 106 -1.33 15.01 -22.45
CA SER A 106 -2.08 16.12 -23.07
C SER A 106 -3.09 15.68 -24.13
N SER A 107 -3.02 14.41 -24.57
CA SER A 107 -3.96 13.80 -25.51
C SER A 107 -5.30 13.37 -24.90
N ILE A 108 -5.48 13.49 -23.58
CA ILE A 108 -6.73 13.12 -22.88
C ILE A 108 -7.59 14.35 -22.55
N LEU A 109 -8.81 14.14 -22.04
CA LEU A 109 -9.71 15.19 -21.57
C LEU A 109 -10.07 14.98 -20.08
N PRO A 110 -9.81 15.97 -19.20
CA PRO A 110 -9.04 17.19 -19.45
C PRO A 110 -7.56 16.87 -19.79
N PRO A 111 -6.87 17.71 -20.59
CA PRO A 111 -5.46 17.47 -20.91
C PRO A 111 -4.63 17.57 -19.64
N ILE A 112 -3.77 16.56 -19.43
CA ILE A 112 -2.88 16.49 -18.28
C ILE A 112 -1.44 16.70 -18.78
N LYS A 113 -0.79 17.74 -18.31
CA LYS A 113 0.63 18.00 -18.56
C LYS A 113 1.23 18.73 -17.37
N ASP A 114 1.68 17.97 -16.39
CA ASP A 114 2.11 18.50 -15.10
C ASP A 114 3.01 17.50 -14.36
N THR A 115 3.50 17.94 -13.21
CA THR A 115 4.18 17.13 -12.21
C THR A 115 3.22 16.65 -11.12
N VAL A 116 3.43 15.41 -10.66
CA VAL A 116 2.61 14.73 -9.64
C VAL A 116 3.48 14.38 -8.43
N PRO A 117 3.23 14.95 -7.24
CA PRO A 117 3.87 14.53 -6.00
C PRO A 117 3.59 13.05 -5.74
N THR A 118 4.65 12.29 -5.54
CA THR A 118 4.58 10.85 -5.32
C THR A 118 5.69 10.36 -4.39
N ASP A 119 5.33 9.43 -3.52
CA ASP A 119 6.28 8.66 -2.72
C ASP A 119 6.69 7.34 -3.42
N LEU A 120 6.15 7.03 -4.61
CA LEU A 120 6.60 5.90 -5.44
C LEU A 120 8.11 5.96 -5.71
N TYR A 121 8.64 7.17 -5.88
CA TYR A 121 10.06 7.44 -6.07
C TYR A 121 10.95 6.83 -4.97
N PHE A 122 10.44 6.76 -3.73
CA PHE A 122 11.18 6.20 -2.61
C PHE A 122 11.06 4.68 -2.51
N SER A 123 10.09 4.08 -3.21
CA SER A 123 9.91 2.62 -3.27
C SER A 123 10.50 1.99 -4.53
N ASP A 124 10.44 2.66 -5.68
CA ASP A 124 11.15 2.26 -6.89
C ASP A 124 12.61 2.65 -6.69
N LEU A 125 13.49 1.67 -6.47
CA LEU A 125 14.91 1.88 -6.18
C LEU A 125 15.80 1.62 -7.40
N ASP A 126 15.24 1.12 -8.50
CA ASP A 126 15.99 0.82 -9.71
C ASP A 126 16.12 2.04 -10.64
N GLY A 127 17.12 1.99 -11.52
CA GLY A 127 17.33 3.01 -12.55
C GLY A 127 17.60 4.45 -12.04
N ASP A 128 17.60 5.38 -12.99
CA ASP A 128 17.65 6.82 -12.74
C ASP A 128 16.31 7.41 -13.16
N TRP A 129 15.69 8.18 -12.26
CA TRP A 129 14.42 8.85 -12.52
C TRP A 129 14.63 10.18 -13.24
N ASP A 130 15.87 10.52 -13.66
CA ASP A 130 16.18 11.69 -14.48
C ASP A 130 17.34 11.33 -15.43
N ARG A 131 17.14 10.28 -16.22
CA ARG A 131 18.19 9.60 -16.96
C ARG A 131 18.77 10.46 -18.08
N ASP A 132 17.99 11.33 -18.70
CA ASP A 132 18.45 12.25 -19.74
C ASP A 132 19.01 13.58 -19.19
N GLY A 133 18.91 13.76 -17.88
CA GLY A 133 19.39 14.94 -17.18
C GLY A 133 18.58 16.20 -17.51
N ASP A 134 17.34 16.04 -17.93
CA ASP A 134 16.47 17.15 -18.33
C ASP A 134 15.60 17.71 -17.18
N SER A 135 15.64 17.07 -16.01
CA SER A 135 14.88 17.35 -14.77
C SER A 135 13.38 17.06 -14.81
N LEU A 136 12.91 16.26 -15.77
CA LEU A 136 11.53 15.77 -15.89
C LEU A 136 11.40 14.36 -15.32
N PHE A 137 11.25 14.27 -14.01
CA PHE A 137 11.48 12.99 -13.36
C PHE A 137 10.46 11.88 -13.66
N GLY A 138 10.96 10.68 -13.91
CA GLY A 138 10.14 9.49 -14.09
C GLY A 138 9.27 9.58 -15.34
N GLU A 139 9.70 10.32 -16.36
CA GLU A 139 9.00 10.31 -17.63
C GLU A 139 9.29 9.01 -18.40
N VAL A 140 8.70 8.86 -19.59
CA VAL A 140 8.84 7.61 -20.35
C VAL A 140 10.28 7.44 -20.84
N GLU A 141 10.92 8.55 -21.19
CA GLU A 141 12.30 8.67 -21.66
C GLU A 141 13.31 8.17 -20.62
N ASP A 142 12.99 8.29 -19.32
CA ASP A 142 13.80 7.78 -18.22
C ASP A 142 13.86 6.26 -18.15
N SER A 143 12.87 5.57 -18.73
CA SER A 143 12.76 4.11 -18.70
C SER A 143 12.72 3.52 -17.27
N VAL A 144 12.09 4.24 -16.33
CA VAL A 144 11.78 3.73 -14.98
C VAL A 144 10.73 2.62 -15.07
N ASP A 145 10.88 1.54 -14.30
CA ASP A 145 9.98 0.39 -14.39
C ASP A 145 8.72 0.51 -13.51
N LEU A 146 8.72 1.46 -12.57
CA LEU A 146 7.63 1.79 -11.66
C LEU A 146 7.29 0.66 -10.66
N TYR A 147 8.14 -0.37 -10.55
CA TYR A 147 7.94 -1.43 -9.57
C TYR A 147 8.52 -1.02 -8.21
N PRO A 148 7.74 -1.07 -7.13
CA PRO A 148 8.27 -0.81 -5.81
C PRO A 148 9.12 -2.00 -5.30
N ASP A 149 10.35 -1.71 -4.87
CA ASP A 149 11.27 -2.65 -4.20
C ASP A 149 11.04 -2.74 -2.69
N VAL A 150 10.50 -1.67 -2.08
CA VAL A 150 10.20 -1.58 -0.65
C VAL A 150 8.81 -0.98 -0.41
N HIS A 151 8.22 -1.29 0.74
CA HIS A 151 6.94 -0.73 1.17
C HIS A 151 7.14 0.68 1.73
N VAL A 152 6.55 1.69 1.09
CA VAL A 152 6.64 3.09 1.54
C VAL A 152 5.26 3.61 1.93
N ALA A 153 5.21 4.30 3.07
CA ALA A 153 4.09 5.16 3.45
C ALA A 153 4.62 6.45 4.10
N ARG A 154 3.78 7.48 4.14
CA ARG A 154 4.09 8.78 4.75
C ARG A 154 3.20 9.07 5.95
N LEU A 155 3.78 9.61 7.01
CA LEU A 155 3.05 10.39 7.99
C LEU A 155 3.31 11.87 7.71
N PRO A 156 2.39 12.60 7.05
CA PRO A 156 2.53 14.04 6.87
C PRO A 156 2.28 14.72 8.23
N ALA A 157 3.37 15.12 8.87
CA ALA A 157 3.33 15.77 10.17
C ALA A 157 4.34 16.92 10.21
N THR A 158 3.86 18.11 10.54
CA THR A 158 4.68 19.32 10.72
C THR A 158 5.10 19.54 12.17
N TYR A 159 4.35 18.99 13.13
CA TYR A 159 4.54 19.24 14.57
C TYR A 159 4.75 17.94 15.34
N ILE A 160 5.53 18.04 16.43
CA ILE A 160 5.73 16.94 17.39
C ILE A 160 4.38 16.37 17.87
N SER A 161 3.39 17.24 18.15
CA SER A 161 2.06 16.80 18.60
C SER A 161 1.31 15.98 17.55
N SER A 162 1.56 16.22 16.26
CA SER A 162 0.95 15.43 15.18
C SER A 162 1.57 14.03 15.11
N VAL A 163 2.89 13.92 15.33
CA VAL A 163 3.57 12.62 15.44
C VAL A 163 3.09 11.85 16.67
N ASP A 164 3.04 12.50 17.83
CA ASP A 164 2.56 11.88 19.07
C ASP A 164 1.11 11.38 18.90
N LEU A 165 0.22 12.19 18.31
CA LEU A 165 -1.16 11.79 18.02
C LEU A 165 -1.24 10.57 17.09
N PHE A 166 -0.44 10.55 16.02
CA PHE A 166 -0.43 9.41 15.10
C PHE A 166 0.05 8.13 15.79
N VAL A 167 1.16 8.20 16.54
CA VAL A 167 1.72 7.04 17.25
C VAL A 167 0.71 6.53 18.28
N ASP A 168 0.04 7.41 19.02
CA ASP A 168 -1.01 7.02 19.97
C ASP A 168 -2.19 6.33 19.28
N LYS A 169 -2.65 6.85 18.13
CA LYS A 169 -3.72 6.22 17.33
C LYS A 169 -3.30 4.86 16.80
N PHE A 170 -2.09 4.75 16.26
CA PHE A 170 -1.52 3.49 15.76
C PHE A 170 -1.51 2.44 16.88
N LEU A 171 -0.95 2.77 18.04
CA LEU A 171 -0.88 1.85 19.18
C LEU A 171 -2.27 1.46 19.69
N ALA A 172 -3.19 2.41 19.79
CA ALA A 172 -4.56 2.15 20.23
C ALA A 172 -5.33 1.26 19.24
N TYR A 173 -5.20 1.50 17.93
CA TYR A 173 -5.78 0.66 16.89
C TYR A 173 -5.20 -0.78 16.93
N CYS A 174 -3.90 -0.90 17.18
CA CYS A 174 -3.20 -2.18 17.24
C CYS A 174 -3.42 -2.95 18.56
N ALA A 175 -3.98 -2.31 19.60
CA ALA A 175 -4.08 -2.88 20.94
C ALA A 175 -5.15 -3.98 21.07
N ASP A 176 -6.23 -3.91 20.28
CA ASP A 176 -7.33 -4.87 20.32
C ASP A 176 -7.79 -5.29 18.91
N SER A 177 -7.20 -6.38 18.41
CA SER A 177 -7.58 -7.00 17.14
C SER A 177 -8.94 -7.69 17.16
N SER A 178 -9.61 -7.75 18.32
CA SER A 178 -10.94 -8.35 18.49
C SER A 178 -12.09 -7.33 18.53
N ALA A 179 -11.78 -6.04 18.52
CA ALA A 179 -12.75 -4.97 18.62
C ALA A 179 -13.85 -5.09 17.53
N ALA A 180 -15.12 -4.98 17.94
CA ALA A 180 -16.24 -5.28 17.06
C ALA A 180 -16.31 -4.39 15.80
N TYR A 181 -15.87 -3.13 15.90
CA TYR A 181 -15.88 -2.20 14.77
C TYR A 181 -14.96 -2.62 13.62
N LEU A 182 -13.97 -3.50 13.88
CA LEU A 182 -13.06 -4.06 12.88
C LEU A 182 -13.76 -4.94 11.83
N ARG A 183 -15.08 -5.16 11.97
CA ARG A 183 -15.91 -5.83 10.98
C ARG A 183 -16.73 -4.86 10.12
N ASN A 184 -16.73 -3.58 10.48
CA ASN A 184 -17.58 -2.57 9.85
C ASN A 184 -16.85 -1.96 8.65
N VAL A 185 -17.45 -2.10 7.47
CA VAL A 185 -17.00 -1.41 6.25
C VAL A 185 -18.07 -0.41 5.85
N LEU A 186 -17.66 0.82 5.57
CA LEU A 186 -18.49 1.87 4.98
C LEU A 186 -18.11 2.05 3.51
N LEU A 187 -19.06 1.73 2.63
CA LEU A 187 -18.94 1.94 1.20
C LEU A 187 -19.79 3.13 0.79
N THR A 188 -19.19 4.12 0.14
CA THR A 188 -19.90 5.29 -0.36
C THR A 188 -19.66 5.46 -1.85
N GLY A 189 -20.74 5.40 -2.61
CA GLY A 189 -20.74 5.31 -4.07
C GLY A 189 -21.69 6.34 -4.65
N PHE A 190 -21.13 7.45 -5.11
CA PHE A 190 -21.86 8.57 -5.67
C PHE A 190 -21.54 8.77 -7.16
N ASP A 191 -22.42 9.43 -7.89
CA ASP A 191 -22.23 9.69 -9.30
C ASP A 191 -21.22 10.83 -9.47
N ILE A 192 -20.16 10.54 -10.22
CA ILE A 192 -19.09 11.50 -10.58
C ILE A 192 -19.40 12.29 -11.86
N SER A 193 -20.52 11.95 -12.49
CA SER A 193 -21.08 12.64 -13.66
C SER A 193 -22.49 12.09 -13.91
N HIS A 194 -23.27 12.79 -14.71
CA HIS A 194 -24.59 12.34 -15.17
C HIS A 194 -24.55 11.17 -16.19
N ASN A 195 -23.40 10.51 -16.38
CA ASN A 195 -23.29 9.35 -17.27
C ASN A 195 -23.73 8.06 -16.54
N PRO A 196 -24.76 7.36 -17.02
CA PRO A 196 -25.29 6.16 -16.35
C PRO A 196 -24.34 4.95 -16.38
N GLU A 197 -23.23 5.00 -17.12
CA GLU A 197 -22.23 3.94 -17.17
C GLU A 197 -21.16 4.04 -16.05
N VAL A 198 -21.12 5.15 -15.30
CA VAL A 198 -20.07 5.44 -14.30
C VAL A 198 -20.62 5.63 -12.87
N LEU A 199 -21.75 5.00 -12.58
CA LEU A 199 -22.40 5.09 -11.26
C LEU A 199 -21.47 4.57 -10.16
N GLY A 200 -21.19 5.41 -9.15
CA GLY A 200 -20.30 5.03 -8.05
C GLY A 200 -20.84 3.86 -7.22
N GLU A 201 -22.17 3.75 -7.09
CA GLU A 201 -22.82 2.64 -6.40
C GLU A 201 -22.52 1.29 -7.06
N ALA A 202 -22.37 1.24 -8.38
CA ALA A 202 -22.02 0.01 -9.09
C ALA A 202 -20.60 -0.46 -8.74
N THR A 203 -19.66 0.48 -8.57
CA THR A 203 -18.30 0.18 -8.09
C THR A 203 -18.32 -0.36 -6.66
N MET A 204 -19.09 0.26 -5.77
CA MET A 204 -19.19 -0.18 -4.39
C MET A 204 -19.87 -1.55 -4.26
N GLU A 205 -20.91 -1.84 -5.06
CA GLU A 205 -21.53 -3.17 -5.10
C GLU A 205 -20.59 -4.24 -5.68
N LEU A 206 -19.70 -3.88 -6.62
CA LEU A 206 -18.64 -4.79 -7.04
C LEU A 206 -17.70 -5.11 -5.86
N TYR A 207 -17.31 -4.12 -5.07
CA TYR A 207 -16.43 -4.36 -3.92
C TYR A 207 -17.11 -5.20 -2.85
N ASP A 208 -18.37 -4.90 -2.51
CA ASP A 208 -19.14 -5.73 -1.58
C ASP A 208 -19.23 -7.16 -2.10
N SER A 209 -19.67 -7.37 -3.34
CA SER A 209 -19.91 -8.71 -3.87
C SER A 209 -18.64 -9.54 -4.09
N ALA A 210 -17.58 -8.94 -4.63
CA ALA A 210 -16.40 -9.66 -5.09
C ALA A 210 -15.27 -9.78 -4.05
N TYR A 211 -15.15 -8.81 -3.14
CA TYR A 211 -13.95 -8.70 -2.28
C TYR A 211 -14.25 -8.74 -0.79
N LEU A 212 -15.35 -8.15 -0.31
CA LEU A 212 -15.61 -8.12 1.13
C LEU A 212 -15.88 -9.54 1.68
N PRO A 213 -15.20 -9.95 2.76
CA PRO A 213 -15.43 -11.25 3.39
C PRO A 213 -16.79 -11.29 4.08
N GLN A 214 -17.38 -12.48 4.19
CA GLN A 214 -18.72 -12.66 4.78
C GLN A 214 -18.85 -12.15 6.22
N SER A 215 -17.74 -12.15 6.96
CA SER A 215 -17.62 -11.65 8.34
C SER A 215 -17.72 -10.13 8.48
N MET A 216 -17.53 -9.39 7.38
CA MET A 216 -17.66 -7.94 7.27
C MET A 216 -18.96 -7.53 6.56
N LYS A 217 -19.89 -8.50 6.41
CA LYS A 217 -21.22 -8.29 5.83
C LYS A 217 -22.31 -8.46 6.89
N PRO A 218 -23.41 -7.69 6.83
CA PRO A 218 -23.64 -6.59 5.88
C PRO A 218 -22.73 -5.38 6.16
N CYS A 219 -22.28 -4.71 5.10
CA CYS A 219 -21.56 -3.44 5.18
C CYS A 219 -22.53 -2.25 5.22
N THR A 220 -22.06 -1.11 5.74
CA THR A 220 -22.79 0.16 5.69
C THR A 220 -22.64 0.77 4.30
N ARG A 221 -23.75 1.21 3.72
CA ARG A 221 -23.80 1.78 2.36
C ARG A 221 -24.44 3.15 2.36
N VAL A 222 -23.82 4.10 1.66
CA VAL A 222 -24.45 5.39 1.32
C VAL A 222 -24.23 5.64 -0.17
N TYR A 223 -25.31 5.56 -0.95
CA TYR A 223 -25.28 5.71 -2.40
C TYR A 223 -26.11 6.89 -2.85
N ASP A 224 -25.83 7.37 -4.06
CA ASP A 224 -26.57 8.48 -4.65
C ASP A 224 -28.07 8.20 -4.76
N SER A 225 -28.43 6.96 -5.11
CA SER A 225 -29.83 6.50 -5.19
C SER A 225 -30.54 6.39 -3.83
N HIS A 226 -29.83 6.47 -2.71
CA HIS A 226 -30.45 6.40 -1.39
C HIS A 226 -31.19 7.70 -1.05
N THR A 227 -32.38 7.57 -0.46
CA THR A 227 -33.13 8.73 0.05
C THR A 227 -32.49 9.32 1.30
N GLY A 228 -32.69 10.61 1.54
CA GLY A 228 -32.23 11.30 2.75
C GLY A 228 -30.99 12.16 2.48
N ASN A 229 -30.33 12.62 3.55
CA ASN A 229 -29.12 13.44 3.42
C ASN A 229 -27.87 12.56 3.53
N HIS A 230 -27.16 12.37 2.42
CA HIS A 230 -26.00 11.47 2.36
C HIS A 230 -24.87 11.94 3.27
N ARG A 231 -24.54 13.24 3.26
CA ARG A 231 -23.53 13.84 4.15
C ARG A 231 -23.78 13.46 5.62
N THR A 232 -25.02 13.60 6.08
CA THR A 232 -25.41 13.24 7.46
C THR A 232 -25.27 11.74 7.68
N ALA A 233 -25.66 10.90 6.72
CA ALA A 233 -25.52 9.45 6.81
C ALA A 233 -24.04 9.02 6.90
N VAL A 234 -23.17 9.57 6.05
CA VAL A 234 -21.72 9.28 6.07
C VAL A 234 -21.10 9.74 7.38
N LEU A 235 -21.40 10.97 7.84
CA LEU A 235 -20.86 11.50 9.10
C LEU A 235 -21.32 10.66 10.31
N ASN A 236 -22.59 10.25 10.35
CA ASN A 236 -23.10 9.39 11.41
C ASN A 236 -22.45 8.00 11.38
N ALA A 237 -22.26 7.42 10.20
CA ALA A 237 -21.61 6.12 10.05
C ALA A 237 -20.15 6.16 10.52
N LEU A 238 -19.40 7.19 10.13
CA LEU A 238 -18.02 7.40 10.59
C LEU A 238 -17.96 7.54 12.11
N ASN A 239 -18.79 8.41 12.70
CA ASN A 239 -18.84 8.59 14.17
C ASN A 239 -19.26 7.33 14.93
N ALA A 240 -20.00 6.41 14.30
CA ALA A 240 -20.37 5.13 14.90
C ALA A 240 -19.22 4.10 14.93
N GLY A 241 -18.10 4.37 14.25
CA GLY A 241 -16.93 3.49 14.16
C GLY A 241 -17.00 2.56 12.95
N GLN A 242 -16.19 2.87 11.94
CA GLN A 242 -15.96 2.03 10.76
C GLN A 242 -14.50 1.60 10.74
N HIS A 243 -14.22 0.36 10.38
CA HIS A 243 -12.84 -0.09 10.18
C HIS A 243 -12.27 0.49 8.89
N ILE A 244 -13.01 0.36 7.80
CA ILE A 244 -12.61 0.77 6.46
C ILE A 244 -13.70 1.67 5.90
N TYR A 245 -13.30 2.82 5.37
CA TYR A 245 -14.15 3.75 4.64
C TYR A 245 -13.64 3.85 3.21
N ILE A 246 -14.46 3.45 2.23
CA ILE A 246 -14.18 3.62 0.81
C ILE A 246 -15.09 4.71 0.25
N GLN A 247 -14.46 5.77 -0.24
CA GLN A 247 -15.11 6.93 -0.82
C GLN A 247 -14.94 6.95 -2.34
N TRP A 248 -16.07 7.05 -3.04
CA TRP A 248 -16.14 7.21 -4.48
C TRP A 248 -17.07 8.36 -4.84
N ASP A 249 -16.47 9.50 -5.15
CA ASP A 249 -17.11 10.75 -5.57
C ASP A 249 -16.02 11.75 -6.00
N HIS A 250 -16.43 12.95 -6.38
CA HIS A 250 -15.53 14.10 -6.40
C HIS A 250 -14.81 14.31 -5.06
N GLY A 251 -13.69 15.01 -5.14
CA GLY A 251 -12.91 15.40 -3.98
C GLY A 251 -12.22 16.74 -4.21
N GLY A 252 -11.68 17.29 -3.12
CA GLY A 252 -10.80 18.44 -3.15
C GLY A 252 -9.78 18.37 -2.02
N THR A 253 -8.90 19.36 -1.97
CA THR A 253 -7.92 19.49 -0.87
C THR A 253 -8.57 19.75 0.49
N ASP A 254 -9.86 20.09 0.54
CA ASP A 254 -10.59 20.47 1.75
C ASP A 254 -11.89 19.69 1.97
N ALA A 255 -12.24 18.75 1.09
CA ALA A 255 -13.48 18.00 1.24
C ALA A 255 -13.51 16.65 0.49
N TYR A 256 -14.27 15.71 1.04
CA TYR A 256 -14.75 14.52 0.34
C TYR A 256 -16.17 14.76 -0.19
N GLY A 257 -16.45 14.37 -1.43
CA GLY A 257 -17.80 14.36 -1.97
C GLY A 257 -18.70 13.36 -1.24
N CYS A 258 -19.97 13.72 -1.09
CA CYS A 258 -21.03 12.87 -0.54
C CYS A 258 -22.31 13.00 -1.36
N GLY A 259 -22.20 12.82 -2.68
CA GLY A 259 -23.24 13.16 -3.67
C GLY A 259 -22.99 14.54 -4.26
N TRP A 260 -21.75 14.88 -4.61
CA TRP A 260 -21.42 16.22 -5.10
C TRP A 260 -22.17 16.58 -6.38
N GLU A 261 -22.14 15.72 -7.41
CA GLU A 261 -22.71 16.02 -8.72
C GLU A 261 -24.24 16.24 -8.65
N ASN A 262 -24.94 15.35 -7.93
CA ASN A 262 -26.40 15.35 -7.86
C ASN A 262 -26.98 16.19 -6.71
N HIS A 263 -26.22 16.40 -5.63
CA HIS A 263 -26.72 17.03 -4.40
C HIS A 263 -25.88 18.18 -3.87
N ASN A 264 -24.69 18.43 -4.41
CA ASN A 264 -23.74 19.44 -3.95
C ASN A 264 -23.42 19.28 -2.45
N TRP A 265 -23.27 18.02 -2.01
CA TRP A 265 -22.97 17.65 -0.63
C TRP A 265 -21.53 17.17 -0.49
N THR A 266 -20.89 17.59 0.59
CA THR A 266 -19.50 17.23 0.93
C THR A 266 -19.30 17.09 2.43
N LEU A 267 -18.26 16.34 2.83
CA LEU A 267 -17.66 16.38 4.17
C LEU A 267 -16.40 17.24 4.12
N GLY A 268 -16.44 18.39 4.80
CA GLY A 268 -15.31 19.32 4.82
C GLY A 268 -14.33 19.04 5.96
N ARG A 269 -13.21 19.77 5.98
CA ARG A 269 -12.18 19.72 7.04
C ARG A 269 -12.75 19.73 8.45
N ALA A 270 -13.69 20.63 8.73
CA ALA A 270 -14.30 20.74 10.06
C ALA A 270 -15.12 19.49 10.44
N ASP A 271 -15.75 18.82 9.48
CA ASP A 271 -16.50 17.58 9.76
C ASP A 271 -15.54 16.46 10.14
N VAL A 272 -14.47 16.31 9.36
CA VAL A 272 -13.46 15.27 9.53
C VAL A 272 -12.63 15.49 10.80
N GLN A 273 -12.20 16.72 11.07
CA GLN A 273 -11.43 17.08 12.26
C GLN A 273 -12.21 16.86 13.57
N ASN A 274 -13.54 16.95 13.51
CA ASN A 274 -14.43 16.79 14.66
C ASN A 274 -15.03 15.38 14.80
N LEU A 275 -14.56 14.40 14.01
CA LEU A 275 -14.98 13.02 14.17
C LEU A 275 -14.70 12.51 15.60
N THR A 276 -15.67 11.77 16.14
CA THR A 276 -15.67 11.29 17.53
C THR A 276 -15.62 9.76 17.62
N ASN A 277 -15.13 9.10 16.57
CA ASN A 277 -15.07 7.64 16.51
C ASN A 277 -13.91 7.05 17.33
N GLY A 278 -13.08 7.84 18.02
CA GLY A 278 -12.02 7.28 18.86
C GLY A 278 -12.59 6.42 20.01
N PRO A 279 -12.02 5.24 20.31
CA PRO A 279 -10.78 4.65 19.75
C PRO A 279 -10.99 3.76 18.50
N ASN A 280 -12.17 3.77 17.88
CA ASN A 280 -12.52 3.01 16.67
C ASN A 280 -12.07 3.75 15.39
N TYR A 281 -10.76 3.97 15.25
CA TYR A 281 -10.17 4.71 14.13
C TYR A 281 -10.36 4.00 12.78
N THR A 282 -10.53 4.78 11.71
CA THR A 282 -10.87 4.26 10.39
C THR A 282 -9.68 4.32 9.43
N ILE A 283 -9.61 3.39 8.47
CA ILE A 283 -8.72 3.47 7.31
C ILE A 283 -9.51 4.14 6.18
N PHE A 284 -9.07 5.32 5.76
CA PHE A 284 -9.74 6.13 4.73
C PHE A 284 -9.17 5.79 3.34
N ILE A 285 -9.99 5.31 2.42
CA ILE A 285 -9.60 5.03 1.03
C ILE A 285 -10.43 5.94 0.15
N ALA A 286 -9.84 7.04 -0.31
CA ALA A 286 -10.53 8.04 -1.10
C ALA A 286 -10.12 7.92 -2.57
N VAL A 287 -11.13 7.76 -3.44
CA VAL A 287 -11.00 7.92 -4.89
C VAL A 287 -11.68 9.22 -5.25
N GLY A 288 -10.89 10.28 -5.29
CA GLY A 288 -11.38 11.63 -5.52
C GLY A 288 -10.24 12.62 -5.60
N CYS A 289 -10.37 13.61 -6.49
CA CYS A 289 -9.33 14.60 -6.76
C CYS A 289 -8.76 15.21 -5.48
N LEU A 290 -7.43 15.32 -5.40
CA LEU A 290 -6.71 16.15 -4.42
C LEU A 290 -6.94 15.78 -2.93
N THR A 291 -7.58 14.65 -2.66
CA THR A 291 -7.90 14.20 -1.30
C THR A 291 -6.67 13.90 -0.47
N GLY A 292 -5.55 13.57 -1.14
CA GLY A 292 -4.22 13.35 -0.57
C GLY A 292 -3.18 14.34 -1.11
N HIS A 293 -3.56 15.59 -1.41
CA HIS A 293 -2.62 16.65 -1.87
C HIS A 293 -1.69 17.09 -0.74
N PHE A 294 -0.70 16.28 -0.44
CA PHE A 294 0.18 16.48 0.71
C PHE A 294 1.35 17.44 0.46
N ASP A 295 1.44 18.09 -0.72
CA ASP A 295 2.51 19.05 -1.01
C ASP A 295 2.04 20.51 -0.94
N GLY A 296 2.70 21.33 -0.14
CA GLY A 296 2.47 22.78 -0.06
C GLY A 296 1.21 23.22 0.68
N MET A 297 0.38 22.30 1.17
CA MET A 297 -0.76 22.55 2.05
C MET A 297 -1.32 21.28 2.69
N ASP A 298 -1.90 21.40 3.88
CA ASP A 298 -2.60 20.28 4.53
C ASP A 298 -3.88 19.91 3.74
N CYS A 299 -3.97 18.67 3.25
CA CYS A 299 -5.14 18.13 2.55
C CYS A 299 -6.17 17.49 3.50
N ILE A 300 -7.37 17.19 3.01
CA ILE A 300 -8.46 16.64 3.82
C ILE A 300 -8.10 15.30 4.50
N LEU A 301 -7.24 14.47 3.89
CA LEU A 301 -6.76 13.24 4.52
C LEU A 301 -5.83 13.51 5.71
N GLU A 302 -5.05 14.58 5.68
CA GLU A 302 -4.23 15.02 6.83
C GLU A 302 -5.11 15.50 7.98
N TYR A 303 -6.21 16.20 7.71
CA TYR A 303 -7.22 16.52 8.72
C TYR A 303 -7.86 15.26 9.33
N ALA A 304 -8.05 14.20 8.53
CA ALA A 304 -8.54 12.91 9.05
C ALA A 304 -7.54 12.25 10.00
N LEU A 305 -6.25 12.23 9.62
CA LEU A 305 -5.17 11.69 10.45
C LEU A 305 -4.94 12.57 11.70
N GLY A 306 -5.10 13.87 11.57
CA GLY A 306 -4.93 14.88 12.63
C GLY A 306 -6.14 15.09 13.54
N ALA A 307 -7.26 14.40 13.33
CA ALA A 307 -8.46 14.55 14.15
C ALA A 307 -8.22 14.08 15.60
N PRO A 308 -8.34 14.93 16.64
CA PRO A 308 -7.90 14.61 17.99
C PRO A 308 -8.79 13.61 18.74
N ASN A 309 -10.08 13.48 18.35
CA ASN A 309 -11.07 12.66 19.06
C ASN A 309 -11.49 11.41 18.28
N GLY A 310 -10.83 11.11 17.16
CA GLY A 310 -11.26 10.08 16.22
C GLY A 310 -10.53 10.21 14.89
N GLY A 311 -11.27 10.13 13.80
CA GLY A 311 -10.78 10.21 12.44
C GLY A 311 -10.06 8.96 11.98
N ALA A 312 -9.04 9.18 11.16
CA ALA A 312 -8.28 8.14 10.49
C ALA A 312 -7.07 7.69 11.31
N VAL A 313 -6.69 6.42 11.15
CA VAL A 313 -5.37 5.89 11.55
C VAL A 313 -4.43 5.73 10.35
N ALA A 314 -4.99 5.64 9.14
CA ALA A 314 -4.27 5.60 7.87
C ALA A 314 -5.20 5.99 6.73
N GLY A 315 -4.65 6.24 5.55
CA GLY A 315 -5.47 6.31 4.35
C GLY A 315 -4.70 6.39 3.03
N ILE A 316 -5.46 6.35 1.95
CA ILE A 316 -4.97 6.43 0.58
C ILE A 316 -5.77 7.53 -0.12
N GLY A 317 -5.09 8.42 -0.84
CA GLY A 317 -5.74 9.50 -1.59
C GLY A 317 -4.91 10.01 -2.76
N ASN A 318 -5.57 10.74 -3.66
CA ASN A 318 -4.95 11.34 -4.84
C ASN A 318 -4.23 12.65 -4.48
N SER A 319 -2.95 12.79 -4.80
CA SER A 319 -2.20 14.04 -4.66
C SER A 319 -2.58 15.07 -5.73
N ARG A 320 -3.15 14.62 -6.86
CA ARG A 320 -3.63 15.45 -7.97
C ARG A 320 -5.02 15.00 -8.44
N LEU A 321 -5.37 15.30 -9.69
CA LEU A 321 -6.69 15.04 -10.27
C LEU A 321 -6.92 13.54 -10.45
N GLY A 322 -7.86 12.98 -9.69
CA GLY A 322 -8.30 11.60 -9.85
C GLY A 322 -8.90 11.37 -11.23
N VAL A 323 -8.31 10.46 -12.01
CA VAL A 323 -8.80 10.12 -13.36
C VAL A 323 -9.58 8.82 -13.36
N LEU A 324 -10.69 8.81 -14.10
CA LEU A 324 -11.55 7.66 -14.30
C LEU A 324 -11.72 7.36 -15.80
N ASP A 325 -11.77 6.07 -16.13
CA ASP A 325 -12.13 5.59 -17.46
C ASP A 325 -13.64 5.39 -17.55
N ALA A 326 -14.31 6.08 -18.48
CA ALA A 326 -15.77 6.01 -18.59
C ALA A 326 -16.31 4.65 -19.09
N TYR A 327 -15.46 3.79 -19.66
CA TYR A 327 -15.85 2.48 -20.18
C TYR A 327 -15.57 1.34 -19.20
N ASN A 328 -14.59 1.52 -18.31
CA ASN A 328 -14.23 0.59 -17.26
C ASN A 328 -13.87 1.34 -15.96
N PRO A 329 -14.84 2.06 -15.39
CA PRO A 329 -14.60 2.95 -14.27
C PRO A 329 -14.11 2.21 -13.02
N GLN A 330 -14.43 0.92 -12.89
CA GLN A 330 -14.08 0.12 -11.71
C GLN A 330 -12.65 -0.44 -11.72
N ARG A 331 -11.97 -0.51 -12.88
CA ARG A 331 -10.74 -1.32 -13.03
C ARG A 331 -9.60 -0.66 -13.80
N LYS A 332 -9.66 0.63 -14.05
CA LYS A 332 -8.58 1.40 -14.67
C LYS A 332 -8.15 2.56 -13.79
N TYR A 333 -6.93 3.05 -14.03
CA TYR A 333 -6.42 4.26 -13.38
C TYR A 333 -6.44 4.11 -11.85
N ALA A 334 -6.89 5.12 -11.11
CA ALA A 334 -6.97 5.08 -9.65
C ALA A 334 -7.79 3.88 -9.13
N ALA A 335 -8.85 3.49 -9.84
CA ALA A 335 -9.71 2.37 -9.46
C ALA A 335 -8.98 1.02 -9.47
N MET A 336 -8.00 0.84 -10.37
CA MET A 336 -7.20 -0.38 -10.43
C MET A 336 -6.31 -0.55 -9.18
N MET A 337 -5.77 0.55 -8.64
CA MET A 337 -4.99 0.50 -7.39
C MET A 337 -5.89 0.23 -6.19
N VAL A 338 -7.05 0.88 -6.10
CA VAL A 338 -8.00 0.61 -5.00
C VAL A 338 -8.53 -0.82 -5.06
N GLU A 339 -8.93 -1.30 -6.24
CA GLU A 339 -9.34 -2.70 -6.44
C GLU A 339 -8.20 -3.65 -6.09
N GLY A 340 -6.97 -3.35 -6.51
CA GLY A 340 -5.77 -4.13 -6.20
C GLY A 340 -5.51 -4.22 -4.70
N PHE A 341 -5.61 -3.10 -3.99
CA PHE A 341 -5.43 -3.03 -2.55
C PHE A 341 -6.53 -3.81 -1.82
N VAL A 342 -7.80 -3.53 -2.11
CA VAL A 342 -8.96 -4.21 -1.53
C VAL A 342 -8.91 -5.73 -1.78
N SER A 343 -8.53 -6.15 -3.00
CA SER A 343 -8.39 -7.55 -3.36
C SER A 343 -7.22 -8.23 -2.63
N SER A 344 -6.07 -7.56 -2.46
CA SER A 344 -4.94 -8.12 -1.73
C SER A 344 -5.27 -8.23 -0.25
N LEU A 345 -5.77 -7.13 0.32
CA LEU A 345 -6.13 -6.98 1.71
C LEU A 345 -7.14 -8.04 2.18
N PHE A 346 -8.25 -8.21 1.44
CA PHE A 346 -9.26 -9.20 1.81
C PHE A 346 -8.99 -10.61 1.30
N GLY A 347 -7.91 -10.79 0.53
CA GLY A 347 -7.43 -12.11 0.08
C GLY A 347 -6.68 -12.88 1.17
N HIS A 348 -6.27 -12.20 2.26
CA HIS A 348 -5.58 -12.83 3.38
C HIS A 348 -6.49 -13.75 4.19
N SER A 349 -5.92 -14.86 4.68
CA SER A 349 -6.61 -15.77 5.61
C SER A 349 -6.57 -15.27 7.06
N GLY A 350 -5.63 -14.38 7.38
CA GLY A 350 -5.49 -13.67 8.64
C GLY A 350 -5.48 -12.14 8.42
N PRO A 351 -4.87 -11.35 9.31
CA PRO A 351 -4.72 -9.91 9.06
C PRO A 351 -3.91 -9.67 7.79
N GLY A 352 -4.38 -8.73 6.96
CA GLY A 352 -3.53 -8.12 5.94
C GLY A 352 -2.69 -6.99 6.56
N SER A 353 -2.13 -6.13 5.73
CA SER A 353 -1.37 -4.96 6.19
C SER A 353 -1.49 -3.80 5.20
N LEU A 354 -1.10 -2.59 5.60
CA LEU A 354 -1.09 -1.46 4.66
C LEU A 354 -0.07 -1.65 3.52
N GLU A 355 0.90 -2.54 3.69
CA GLU A 355 1.87 -2.95 2.67
C GLU A 355 1.21 -3.58 1.44
N ASP A 356 -0.03 -4.09 1.56
CA ASP A 356 -0.84 -4.57 0.45
C ASP A 356 -1.04 -3.49 -0.63
N PHE A 357 -0.91 -2.19 -0.28
CA PHE A 357 -0.94 -1.10 -1.25
C PHE A 357 0.23 -1.19 -2.24
N THR A 358 1.41 -1.64 -1.79
CA THR A 358 2.56 -1.89 -2.66
C THR A 358 2.27 -2.97 -3.70
N ALA A 359 1.54 -4.03 -3.33
CA ALA A 359 1.12 -5.06 -4.27
C ALA A 359 0.16 -4.51 -5.33
N SER A 360 -0.70 -3.54 -4.96
CA SER A 360 -1.58 -2.85 -5.90
C SER A 360 -0.79 -1.98 -6.89
N ARG A 361 0.27 -1.29 -6.44
CA ARG A 361 1.20 -0.54 -7.31
C ARG A 361 1.95 -1.45 -8.27
N ALA A 362 2.51 -2.57 -7.79
CA ALA A 362 3.16 -3.55 -8.65
C ALA A 362 2.22 -4.13 -9.72
N ARG A 363 0.92 -4.28 -9.42
CA ARG A 363 -0.10 -4.65 -10.40
C ARG A 363 -0.34 -3.54 -11.43
N ALA A 364 -0.21 -2.28 -11.03
CA ALA A 364 -0.43 -1.11 -11.87
C ALA A 364 0.76 -0.75 -12.78
N ALA A 365 1.98 -1.01 -12.32
CA ALA A 365 3.25 -0.70 -12.99
C ALA A 365 3.28 -1.01 -14.51
N PRO A 366 2.91 -2.22 -15.00
CA PRO A 366 2.98 -2.51 -16.44
C PRO A 366 1.99 -1.67 -17.27
N PHE A 367 0.88 -1.22 -16.67
CA PHE A 367 -0.05 -0.32 -17.34
C PHE A 367 0.45 1.12 -17.30
N ALA A 368 1.06 1.55 -16.20
CA ALA A 368 1.68 2.86 -16.04
C ALA A 368 2.93 3.04 -16.94
N ASP A 369 3.63 1.95 -17.24
CA ASP A 369 4.77 1.96 -18.15
C ASP A 369 4.34 2.32 -19.59
N THR A 370 3.16 1.83 -20.02
CA THR A 370 2.70 1.94 -21.41
C THR A 370 1.55 2.94 -21.64
N ASN A 371 0.93 3.43 -20.57
CA ASN A 371 -0.19 4.36 -20.63
C ASN A 371 0.00 5.54 -19.67
N LEU A 372 0.07 6.75 -20.23
CA LEU A 372 0.36 7.98 -19.48
C LEU A 372 -0.72 8.33 -18.43
N VAL A 373 -1.98 7.94 -18.64
CA VAL A 373 -3.05 8.17 -17.65
C VAL A 373 -2.93 7.19 -16.48
N SER A 374 -2.56 5.94 -16.77
CA SER A 374 -2.21 4.98 -15.73
C SER A 374 -0.97 5.44 -14.95
N ARG A 375 0.03 6.03 -15.63
CA ARG A 375 1.22 6.62 -14.99
C ARG A 375 0.86 7.77 -14.07
N TRP A 376 0.02 8.69 -14.54
CA TRP A 376 -0.54 9.76 -13.70
C TRP A 376 -1.20 9.20 -12.44
N SER A 377 -2.06 8.20 -12.62
CA SER A 377 -2.80 7.58 -11.52
C SER A 377 -1.85 6.93 -10.50
N ASP A 378 -0.84 6.20 -10.97
CA ASP A 378 0.13 5.53 -10.11
C ASP A 378 1.00 6.53 -9.33
N TYR A 379 1.32 7.67 -9.92
CA TYR A 379 2.00 8.75 -9.18
C TYR A 379 1.11 9.38 -8.13
N GLU A 380 -0.15 9.68 -8.44
CA GLU A 380 -0.98 10.49 -7.54
C GLU A 380 -1.50 9.72 -6.32
N MET A 381 -1.70 8.40 -6.41
CA MET A 381 -2.23 7.63 -5.29
C MET A 381 -1.13 7.36 -4.25
N ASN A 382 -1.23 7.96 -3.07
CA ASN A 382 -0.22 7.82 -2.03
C ASN A 382 -0.81 7.24 -0.74
N LEU A 383 -0.02 6.41 -0.05
CA LEU A 383 -0.39 5.81 1.23
C LEU A 383 0.13 6.69 2.37
N MET A 384 -0.80 7.14 3.21
CA MET A 384 -0.51 7.82 4.46
C MET A 384 -0.76 6.88 5.65
N GLY A 385 0.22 6.73 6.53
CA GLY A 385 0.18 5.78 7.65
C GLY A 385 1.51 5.05 7.82
N ALA A 386 1.48 3.90 8.49
CA ALA A 386 2.66 3.03 8.66
C ALA A 386 2.53 1.79 7.78
N PRO A 387 3.48 1.48 6.89
CA PRO A 387 3.29 0.42 5.89
C PRO A 387 3.10 -0.96 6.53
N ALA A 388 3.78 -1.24 7.65
CA ALA A 388 3.67 -2.49 8.39
C ALA A 388 2.45 -2.56 9.34
N MET A 389 1.55 -1.57 9.35
CA MET A 389 0.36 -1.60 10.19
C MET A 389 -0.55 -2.75 9.78
N PRO A 390 -0.93 -3.66 10.69
CA PRO A 390 -1.85 -4.74 10.36
C PRO A 390 -3.24 -4.18 10.06
N VAL A 391 -3.92 -4.82 9.12
CA VAL A 391 -5.32 -4.54 8.84
C VAL A 391 -6.12 -5.79 9.20
N TRP A 392 -6.92 -5.67 10.26
CA TRP A 392 -7.60 -6.79 10.88
C TRP A 392 -8.74 -7.33 10.00
N VAL A 393 -8.40 -8.29 9.14
CA VAL A 393 -9.38 -9.00 8.32
C VAL A 393 -9.77 -10.29 9.02
N THR A 394 -11.05 -10.43 9.36
CA THR A 394 -11.56 -11.71 9.86
C THR A 394 -12.00 -12.55 8.66
N SER A 395 -11.26 -13.57 8.23
CA SER A 395 -11.82 -14.51 7.26
C SER A 395 -12.85 -15.40 7.98
N GLY A 396 -14.01 -15.61 7.36
CA GLY A 396 -15.10 -16.42 7.93
C GLY A 396 -14.77 -17.91 7.94
N SER A 397 -13.82 -18.35 8.76
CA SER A 397 -13.68 -19.72 9.29
C SER A 397 -12.38 -19.81 10.13
N GLY A 398 -12.50 -19.56 11.42
CA GLY A 398 -11.43 -19.82 12.38
C GLY A 398 -12.03 -20.30 13.69
N VAL A 399 -11.81 -21.58 14.00
CA VAL A 399 -12.01 -22.15 15.34
C VAL A 399 -11.13 -21.37 16.31
N GLU A 400 -11.69 -20.98 17.45
CA GLU A 400 -10.94 -20.39 18.56
C GLU A 400 -9.78 -21.33 18.95
N GLU A 401 -8.54 -20.98 18.60
CA GLU A 401 -7.37 -21.63 19.20
C GLU A 401 -7.14 -21.03 20.58
N ASN A 402 -7.68 -21.71 21.59
CA ASN A 402 -7.24 -21.51 22.97
C ASN A 402 -5.73 -21.79 23.05
N HIS A 403 -4.95 -20.73 23.25
CA HIS A 403 -3.50 -20.76 23.34
C HIS A 403 -3.06 -21.55 24.59
N LYS A 404 -2.86 -22.87 24.42
CA LYS A 404 -1.92 -23.62 25.26
C LYS A 404 -0.61 -23.69 24.48
N PRO A 405 0.51 -23.16 25.02
CA PRO A 405 1.76 -23.14 24.30
C PRO A 405 2.19 -24.58 24.02
N ARG A 406 2.12 -24.96 22.74
CA ARG A 406 2.64 -26.22 22.23
C ARG A 406 3.84 -25.89 21.36
N ALA A 407 4.91 -26.63 21.57
CA ALA A 407 6.20 -26.42 20.94
C ALA A 407 6.10 -26.20 19.42
N SER A 408 6.88 -25.25 18.93
CA SER A 408 6.92 -24.78 17.54
C SER A 408 6.96 -25.92 16.53
N SER A 409 5.95 -25.96 15.66
CA SER A 409 6.00 -26.70 14.40
C SER A 409 6.96 -26.00 13.43
N PRO A 410 7.76 -26.70 12.62
CA PRO A 410 8.68 -26.07 11.68
C PRO A 410 7.94 -25.35 10.55
N LYS A 411 8.39 -24.14 10.22
CA LYS A 411 7.99 -23.37 9.03
C LYS A 411 8.09 -24.25 7.77
N LEU A 412 7.09 -24.20 6.88
CA LEU A 412 7.13 -24.83 5.55
C LEU A 412 8.28 -24.22 4.74
N GLY A 413 9.41 -24.93 4.72
CA GLY A 413 10.63 -24.51 4.05
C GLY A 413 10.65 -24.84 2.55
N THR A 414 11.51 -24.14 1.82
CA THR A 414 11.94 -24.45 0.45
C THR A 414 12.28 -25.93 0.29
N THR A 415 11.61 -26.63 -0.63
CA THR A 415 11.96 -28.03 -0.94
C THR A 415 13.18 -28.06 -1.87
N VAL A 416 14.30 -28.60 -1.39
CA VAL A 416 15.46 -28.91 -2.23
C VAL A 416 15.33 -30.33 -2.78
N VAL A 417 15.31 -30.46 -4.10
CA VAL A 417 15.15 -31.75 -4.80
C VAL A 417 16.44 -32.14 -5.49
N ARG A 418 16.93 -33.35 -5.18
CA ARG A 418 18.03 -34.00 -5.90
C ARG A 418 17.50 -35.21 -6.66
N GLY A 419 17.16 -34.99 -7.92
CA GLY A 419 16.84 -36.05 -8.88
C GLY A 419 15.37 -36.49 -8.97
N VAL A 420 14.61 -36.57 -7.87
CA VAL A 420 13.18 -36.96 -7.91
C VAL A 420 12.31 -36.01 -7.08
N LEU A 421 11.38 -35.32 -7.74
CA LEU A 421 10.33 -34.50 -7.12
C LEU A 421 9.09 -35.38 -6.89
N PHE A 422 8.61 -35.45 -5.65
CA PHE A 422 7.42 -36.22 -5.32
C PHE A 422 6.20 -35.30 -5.19
N LEU A 423 5.12 -35.57 -5.92
CA LEU A 423 3.88 -34.81 -5.85
C LEU A 423 2.81 -35.58 -5.05
N PRO A 424 2.28 -35.02 -3.94
CA PRO A 424 1.15 -35.59 -3.20
C PRO A 424 -0.10 -35.79 -4.08
N ARG A 425 -0.96 -36.77 -3.75
CA ARG A 425 -2.19 -37.06 -4.53
C ARG A 425 -3.30 -36.02 -4.35
N ASP A 426 -3.35 -35.37 -3.20
CA ASP A 426 -4.32 -34.32 -2.84
C ASP A 426 -4.07 -32.99 -3.56
N MET A 427 -2.84 -32.75 -4.02
CA MET A 427 -2.49 -31.55 -4.82
C MET A 427 -3.11 -31.55 -6.23
N THR A 428 -3.80 -32.61 -6.63
CA THR A 428 -4.41 -32.75 -7.97
C THR A 428 -5.93 -32.71 -7.98
N GLU A 429 -6.58 -32.58 -6.83
CA GLU A 429 -8.05 -32.62 -6.70
C GLU A 429 -8.59 -31.27 -6.21
N LEU A 430 -9.44 -30.61 -7.02
CA LEU A 430 -10.29 -29.50 -6.57
C LEU A 430 -11.61 -30.08 -6.04
N PRO A 431 -12.29 -29.43 -5.07
CA PRO A 431 -13.64 -29.81 -4.67
C PRO A 431 -14.61 -29.45 -5.80
N GLY A 432 -15.00 -30.44 -6.62
CA GLY A 432 -15.97 -30.27 -7.70
C GLY A 432 -15.62 -31.10 -8.92
N ASN A 433 -16.51 -32.03 -9.26
CA ASN A 433 -16.36 -32.98 -10.36
C ASN A 433 -16.45 -32.25 -11.72
N SER A 434 -15.31 -31.82 -12.27
CA SER A 434 -15.22 -31.37 -13.67
C SER A 434 -13.97 -31.93 -14.32
N ASP A 435 -14.15 -32.62 -15.46
CA ASP A 435 -13.09 -33.22 -16.29
C ASP A 435 -12.19 -32.19 -17.00
N ARG A 436 -11.92 -31.04 -16.36
CA ARG A 436 -11.05 -29.97 -16.88
C ARG A 436 -10.05 -29.48 -15.83
N VAL A 437 -9.39 -30.40 -15.13
CA VAL A 437 -8.26 -30.05 -14.26
C VAL A 437 -7.01 -29.83 -15.12
N PRO A 438 -6.39 -28.62 -15.13
CA PRO A 438 -5.09 -28.45 -15.76
C PRO A 438 -4.06 -29.31 -15.02
N ARG A 439 -3.32 -30.14 -15.76
CA ARG A 439 -2.30 -31.02 -15.19
C ARG A 439 -1.25 -30.16 -14.47
N PRO A 440 -0.77 -30.57 -13.27
CA PRO A 440 0.25 -29.82 -12.55
C PRO A 440 1.50 -29.57 -13.41
N LEU A 441 2.08 -28.38 -13.33
CA LEU A 441 3.24 -27.97 -14.13
C LEU A 441 4.43 -27.63 -13.25
N LEU A 442 5.63 -27.89 -13.77
CA LEU A 442 6.87 -27.33 -13.27
C LEU A 442 7.30 -26.20 -14.20
N LEU A 443 7.53 -25.02 -13.65
CA LEU A 443 7.91 -23.80 -14.37
C LEU A 443 9.34 -23.39 -14.02
N ASP A 444 10.07 -22.80 -14.97
CA ASP A 444 11.33 -22.12 -14.71
C ASP A 444 11.12 -20.74 -14.06
N ILE A 445 12.21 -20.05 -13.71
CA ILE A 445 12.15 -18.72 -13.08
C ILE A 445 11.51 -17.63 -13.96
N CYS A 446 11.43 -17.85 -15.27
CA CYS A 446 10.77 -16.96 -16.22
C CYS A 446 9.30 -17.34 -16.46
N GLY A 447 8.75 -18.28 -15.67
CA GLY A 447 7.36 -18.74 -15.78
C GLY A 447 7.10 -19.71 -16.95
N ARG A 448 8.13 -20.20 -17.64
CA ARG A 448 7.96 -21.12 -18.78
C ARG A 448 7.82 -22.55 -18.28
N SER A 449 6.85 -23.29 -18.84
CA SER A 449 6.66 -24.70 -18.51
C SER A 449 7.82 -25.56 -18.98
N VAL A 450 8.50 -26.22 -18.04
CA VAL A 450 9.60 -27.15 -18.32
C VAL A 450 9.16 -28.62 -18.28
N MET A 451 8.10 -28.95 -17.54
CA MET A 451 7.58 -30.32 -17.43
C MET A 451 6.14 -30.34 -16.90
N THR A 452 5.33 -31.29 -17.37
CA THR A 452 4.08 -31.67 -16.69
C THR A 452 4.34 -32.72 -15.61
N LEU A 453 3.79 -32.52 -14.42
CA LEU A 453 3.96 -33.39 -13.26
C LEU A 453 2.78 -34.35 -13.13
N LYS A 454 3.05 -35.53 -12.57
CA LYS A 454 2.05 -36.53 -12.18
C LYS A 454 2.07 -36.78 -10.67
N PRO A 455 0.97 -37.24 -10.07
CA PRO A 455 0.98 -37.74 -8.69
C PRO A 455 2.06 -38.81 -8.50
N GLY A 456 2.79 -38.73 -7.38
CA GLY A 456 3.92 -39.59 -7.08
C GLY A 456 5.25 -39.07 -7.63
N PRO A 457 6.21 -39.95 -7.95
CA PRO A 457 7.58 -39.55 -8.31
C PRO A 457 7.69 -38.99 -9.74
N ASN A 458 8.39 -37.86 -9.87
CA ASN A 458 8.75 -37.18 -11.12
C ASN A 458 10.27 -37.02 -11.18
N HIS A 459 10.92 -37.56 -12.22
CA HIS A 459 12.38 -37.47 -12.37
C HIS A 459 12.78 -36.09 -12.90
N VAL A 460 13.55 -35.34 -12.12
CA VAL A 460 14.01 -33.97 -12.42
C VAL A 460 15.54 -33.85 -12.55
N SER A 461 16.28 -34.96 -12.47
CA SER A 461 17.75 -34.99 -12.58
C SER A 461 18.31 -34.46 -13.90
N HIS A 462 17.48 -34.41 -14.95
CA HIS A 462 17.86 -33.88 -16.26
C HIS A 462 17.76 -32.35 -16.35
N LEU A 463 17.13 -31.69 -15.38
CA LEU A 463 17.01 -30.23 -15.33
C LEU A 463 18.31 -29.59 -14.84
N ALA A 464 18.54 -28.34 -15.25
CA ALA A 464 19.66 -27.55 -14.72
C ALA A 464 19.43 -27.23 -13.23
N SER A 465 20.49 -27.13 -12.44
CA SER A 465 20.37 -26.62 -11.07
C SER A 465 19.77 -25.22 -11.10
N GLY A 466 18.76 -24.96 -10.27
CA GLY A 466 18.05 -23.68 -10.31
C GLY A 466 16.77 -23.66 -9.49
N VAL A 467 16.09 -22.52 -9.50
CA VAL A 467 14.78 -22.33 -8.86
C VAL A 467 13.67 -22.62 -9.87
N TYR A 468 12.71 -23.42 -9.45
CA TYR A 468 11.55 -23.82 -10.22
C TYR A 468 10.28 -23.64 -9.39
N PHE A 469 9.13 -23.59 -10.05
CA PHE A 469 7.84 -23.42 -9.41
C PHE A 469 6.89 -24.55 -9.80
N VAL A 470 6.25 -25.17 -8.81
CA VAL A 470 5.19 -26.16 -9.03
C VAL A 470 3.85 -25.44 -9.00
N CYS A 471 3.12 -25.45 -10.11
CA CYS A 471 1.77 -24.92 -10.22
C CYS A 471 0.76 -26.08 -10.24
N ALA A 472 -0.10 -26.18 -9.22
CA ALA A 472 -1.12 -27.22 -9.09
C ALA A 472 -2.35 -26.69 -8.34
N ALA A 473 -3.56 -26.92 -8.84
CA ALA A 473 -4.84 -26.60 -8.15
C ALA A 473 -4.86 -25.23 -7.44
N GLN A 474 -4.51 -24.15 -8.17
CA GLN A 474 -4.41 -22.76 -7.69
C GLN A 474 -3.30 -22.47 -6.65
N ARG A 475 -2.38 -23.41 -6.40
CA ARG A 475 -1.22 -23.24 -5.51
C ARG A 475 0.08 -23.20 -6.31
N VAL A 476 0.97 -22.29 -5.93
CA VAL A 476 2.34 -22.20 -6.47
C VAL A 476 3.33 -22.45 -5.35
N ASN A 477 4.16 -23.50 -5.47
CA ASN A 477 5.19 -23.84 -4.50
C ASN A 477 6.60 -23.67 -5.10
N ARG A 478 7.50 -23.03 -4.36
CA ARG A 478 8.91 -22.88 -4.75
C ARG A 478 9.68 -24.18 -4.50
N VAL A 479 10.41 -24.63 -5.52
CA VAL A 479 11.28 -25.82 -5.48
C VAL A 479 12.67 -25.45 -5.97
N VAL A 480 13.71 -25.90 -5.27
CA VAL A 480 15.10 -25.74 -5.73
C VAL A 480 15.59 -27.09 -6.23
N VAL A 481 15.92 -27.19 -7.51
CA VAL A 481 16.56 -28.38 -8.08
C VAL A 481 18.07 -28.23 -7.94
N ALA A 482 18.72 -29.20 -7.31
CA ALA A 482 20.17 -29.29 -7.20
C ALA A 482 20.65 -30.62 -7.78
N ARG A 483 21.77 -30.59 -8.51
CA ARG A 483 22.45 -31.81 -8.98
C ARG A 483 23.06 -32.61 -7.84
#